data_AF-A0AAU5NC82-F1
#
_entry.id   AF-A0AAU5NC82-F1
#
_cell.length_a   1.000
_cell.length_b   1.000
_cell.length_c   1.000
_cell.angle_alpha   90.00
_cell.angle_beta   90.00
_cell.angle_gamma   90.00
#
_symmetry.space_group_name_H-M   'P 1'
#
loop_
_entity.id
_entity.type
_entity.pdbx_description
1 polymer ?
#
loop_
_entity_poly.entity_id
_entity_poly.type
_entity_poly.pdbx_seq_one_letter_code
_entity_poly.pdbx_strand_id
1 'polypeptide(L)'
;MRRLRATLLDLAHATLRDGREHIGEFDTLTLGLQVRADDGHETYLAVRITGSVPPNLTVLILRNVPGCEAEGWYPEYALPERGLLPAEQAWSNLMDPRAAAQVLDEER
;
A
#
# COMPACT_ATOMS: atom_id res chain seq x y z
N MET A 1 -4.24 -16.27 -1.24
CA MET A 1 -3.89 -15.35 -2.34
C MET A 1 -5.06 -14.50 -2.86
N ARG A 2 -6.20 -15.08 -3.28
CA ARG A 2 -7.35 -14.31 -3.80
C ARG A 2 -7.85 -13.22 -2.84
N ARG A 3 -8.01 -13.54 -1.55
CA ARG A 3 -8.42 -12.57 -0.52
C ARG A 3 -7.43 -11.40 -0.39
N LEU A 4 -6.13 -11.68 -0.30
CA LEU A 4 -5.10 -10.64 -0.20
C LEU A 4 -5.15 -9.67 -1.38
N ARG A 5 -5.21 -10.18 -2.62
CA ARG A 5 -5.27 -9.33 -3.82
C ARG A 5 -6.52 -8.46 -3.83
N ALA A 6 -7.68 -9.02 -3.49
CA ALA A 6 -8.92 -8.26 -3.40
C ALA A 6 -8.83 -7.15 -2.34
N THR A 7 -8.29 -7.45 -1.16
CA THR A 7 -8.07 -6.44 -0.12
C THR A 7 -7.10 -5.36 -0.58
N LEU A 8 -5.97 -5.72 -1.19
CA LEU A 8 -4.99 -4.73 -1.68
C LEU A 8 -5.59 -3.82 -2.76
N LEU A 9 -6.38 -4.38 -3.67
CA LEU A 9 -7.11 -3.60 -4.67
C LEU A 9 -8.12 -2.65 -4.03
N ASP A 10 -8.92 -3.15 -3.08
CA ASP A 10 -9.93 -2.35 -2.37
C ASP A 10 -9.30 -1.19 -1.60
N LEU A 11 -8.20 -1.44 -0.91
CA LEU A 11 -7.45 -0.42 -0.18
C LEU A 11 -6.79 0.58 -1.12
N ALA A 12 -6.19 0.12 -2.23
CA ALA A 12 -5.58 0.97 -3.24
C ALA A 12 -6.62 1.91 -3.88
N HIS A 13 -7.78 1.37 -4.26
CA HIS A 13 -8.88 2.16 -4.80
C HIS A 13 -9.40 3.19 -3.78
N ALA A 14 -9.62 2.78 -2.53
CA ALA A 14 -10.11 3.69 -1.49
C ALA A 14 -9.14 4.85 -1.23
N THR A 15 -7.84 4.56 -1.10
CA THR A 15 -6.84 5.61 -0.85
C THR A 15 -6.58 6.49 -2.06
N LEU A 16 -6.66 5.96 -3.29
CA LEU A 16 -6.57 6.77 -4.51
C LEU A 16 -7.71 7.79 -4.61
N ARG A 17 -8.87 7.51 -4.02
CA ARG A 17 -10.03 8.41 -4.06
C ARG A 17 -9.96 9.57 -3.08
N ASP A 18 -9.41 9.35 -1.89
CA ASP A 18 -9.46 10.35 -0.81
C ASP A 18 -8.10 10.74 -0.21
N GLY A 19 -7.01 10.10 -0.63
CA GLY A 19 -5.65 10.33 -0.14
C GLY A 19 -5.42 9.91 1.32
N ARG A 20 -6.39 9.23 1.95
CA ARG A 20 -6.32 8.81 3.35
C ARG A 20 -5.79 7.40 3.45
N GLU A 21 -5.26 7.06 4.63
CA GLU A 21 -4.93 5.67 4.93
C GLU A 21 -6.22 4.84 5.02
N HIS A 22 -6.25 3.71 4.31
CA HIS A 22 -7.28 2.68 4.48
C HIS A 22 -6.64 1.39 4.96
N ILE A 23 -7.38 0.66 5.80
CA ILE A 23 -6.86 -0.48 6.54
C ILE A 23 -7.64 -1.76 6.25
N GLY A 24 -6.93 -2.86 6.06
CA GLY A 24 -7.48 -4.21 5.94
C GLY A 24 -6.90 -5.16 6.98
N GLU A 25 -7.76 -5.90 7.67
CA GLU A 25 -7.38 -6.82 8.75
C GLU A 25 -7.35 -8.29 8.29
N PHE A 26 -6.33 -8.99 8.78
CA PHE A 26 -6.14 -10.42 8.67
C PHE A 26 -5.85 -11.00 10.05
N ASP A 27 -5.95 -12.32 10.19
CA ASP A 27 -5.86 -13.00 11.49
C ASP A 27 -4.60 -12.66 12.30
N THR A 28 -3.47 -12.40 11.63
CA THR A 28 -2.17 -12.15 12.30
C THR A 28 -1.52 -10.83 11.90
N LEU A 29 -2.15 -10.03 11.04
CA LEU A 29 -1.58 -8.79 10.54
C LEU A 29 -2.65 -7.78 10.12
N THR A 30 -2.26 -6.52 10.14
CA THR A 30 -3.03 -5.41 9.60
C THR A 30 -2.26 -4.76 8.46
N LEU A 31 -2.93 -4.49 7.34
CA LEU A 31 -2.38 -3.75 6.19
C LEU A 31 -2.97 -2.35 6.16
N GLY A 32 -2.13 -1.33 6.02
CA GLY A 32 -2.52 0.03 5.70
C GLY A 32 -1.98 0.45 4.35
N LEU A 33 -2.77 1.13 3.53
CA LEU A 33 -2.32 1.73 2.27
C LEU A 33 -2.66 3.22 2.29
N GLN A 34 -1.71 4.06 1.89
CA GLN A 34 -1.92 5.49 1.71
C GLN A 34 -1.25 5.98 0.43
N VAL A 35 -2.03 6.57 -0.49
CA VAL A 35 -1.51 7.30 -1.63
C VAL A 35 -1.25 8.76 -1.25
N ARG A 36 -0.12 9.28 -1.72
CA ARG A 36 0.23 10.70 -1.68
C ARG A 36 0.60 11.17 -3.07
N ALA A 37 -0.06 12.23 -3.51
CA ALA A 37 0.44 13.02 -4.62
C ALA A 37 1.49 13.99 -4.07
N ASP A 38 2.70 13.96 -4.63
CA ASP A 38 3.67 15.03 -4.43
C ASP A 38 3.43 16.15 -5.46
N ASP A 39 3.86 17.37 -5.14
CA ASP A 39 3.70 18.56 -6.00
C ASP A 39 4.38 18.39 -7.38
N GLY A 40 5.21 17.36 -7.58
CA GLY A 40 5.87 16.97 -8.83
C GLY A 40 5.09 16.02 -9.76
N HIS A 41 3.80 15.73 -9.48
CA HIS A 41 2.93 14.79 -10.22
C HIS A 41 3.21 13.29 -10.02
N GLU A 42 4.13 12.93 -9.13
CA GLU A 42 4.39 11.54 -8.77
C GLU A 42 3.39 11.06 -7.71
N THR A 43 2.82 9.87 -7.93
CA THR A 43 1.89 9.23 -7.01
C THR A 43 2.67 8.21 -6.18
N TYR A 44 3.00 8.56 -4.94
CA TYR A 44 3.63 7.65 -3.99
C TYR A 44 2.57 6.82 -3.28
N LEU A 45 2.76 5.51 -3.21
CA LEU A 45 1.92 4.63 -2.41
C LEU A 45 2.75 4.06 -1.26
N ALA A 46 2.32 4.37 -0.04
CA ALA A 46 2.85 3.81 1.19
C ALA A 46 2.07 2.56 1.60
N VAL A 47 2.77 1.49 1.96
CA VAL A 47 2.22 0.27 2.57
C VAL A 47 2.74 0.18 3.98
N ARG A 48 1.82 0.02 4.93
CA ARG A 48 2.10 -0.31 6.32
C ARG A 48 1.68 -1.75 6.59
N ILE A 49 2.54 -2.49 7.29
CA ILE A 49 2.24 -3.81 7.81
C ILE A 49 2.44 -3.76 9.32
N THR A 50 1.40 -4.11 10.07
CA THR A 50 1.47 -4.25 11.54
C THR A 50 1.34 -5.70 11.93
N GLY A 51 2.21 -6.14 12.85
CA GLY A 51 2.23 -7.50 13.37
C GLY A 51 3.51 -8.25 13.01
N SER A 52 3.63 -9.48 13.54
CA SER A 52 4.79 -10.32 13.26
C SER A 52 4.59 -11.03 11.92
N VAL A 53 5.15 -10.42 10.86
CA VAL A 53 5.02 -10.92 9.49
C VAL A 53 6.38 -11.46 9.01
N PRO A 54 6.46 -12.74 8.60
CA PRO A 54 7.67 -13.29 8.01
C PRO A 54 8.11 -12.53 6.75
N PRO A 55 9.43 -12.37 6.48
CA PRO A 55 9.92 -11.60 5.35
C PRO A 55 9.38 -12.06 3.97
N ASN A 56 9.17 -13.36 3.79
CA ASN A 56 8.59 -13.90 2.56
C ASN A 56 7.13 -13.47 2.34
N LEU A 57 6.36 -13.29 3.42
CA LEU A 57 4.99 -12.79 3.33
C LEU A 57 4.97 -11.29 3.04
N THR A 58 5.90 -10.51 3.62
CA THR A 58 6.11 -9.11 3.26
C THR A 58 6.37 -8.94 1.76
N VAL A 59 7.34 -9.67 1.21
CA VAL A 59 7.65 -9.64 -0.23
C VAL A 59 6.42 -9.99 -1.07
N LEU A 60 5.64 -10.98 -0.63
CA LEU A 60 4.42 -11.37 -1.32
C LEU A 60 3.33 -10.29 -1.25
N ILE A 61 3.16 -9.59 -0.12
CA ILE A 61 2.22 -8.46 0.00
C ILE A 61 2.62 -7.35 -0.98
N LEU A 62 3.87 -6.90 -0.93
CA LEU A 62 4.39 -5.80 -1.74
C LEU A 62 4.29 -6.09 -3.25
N ARG A 63 4.59 -7.33 -3.68
CA ARG A 63 4.46 -7.76 -5.09
C ARG A 63 3.02 -7.80 -5.62
N ASN A 64 2.03 -7.75 -4.74
CA ASN A 64 0.61 -7.85 -5.11
C ASN A 64 -0.14 -6.52 -4.98
N VAL A 65 0.54 -5.43 -4.60
CA VAL A 65 -0.04 -4.10 -4.65
C VAL A 65 -0.21 -3.70 -6.12
N PRO A 66 -1.42 -3.31 -6.56
CA PRO A 66 -1.64 -2.93 -7.95
C PRO A 66 -0.86 -1.67 -8.32
N GLY A 67 -0.40 -1.57 -9.56
CA GLY A 67 0.20 -0.35 -10.11
C GLY A 67 1.59 0.03 -9.61
N CYS A 68 2.22 -0.75 -8.73
CA CYS A 68 3.59 -0.53 -8.25
C CYS A 68 4.58 -1.56 -8.82
N GLU A 69 5.81 -1.15 -9.08
CA GLU A 69 6.87 -2.06 -9.51
C GLU A 69 7.26 -3.03 -8.39
N ALA A 70 7.26 -4.34 -8.67
CA ALA A 70 7.50 -5.39 -7.67
C ALA A 70 8.82 -5.28 -6.89
N GLU A 71 9.84 -4.66 -7.49
CA GLU A 71 11.18 -4.50 -6.93
C GLU A 71 11.51 -3.05 -6.53
N GLY A 72 10.62 -2.11 -6.81
CA GLY A 72 10.80 -0.67 -6.53
C GLY A 72 10.45 -0.23 -5.11
N TRP A 73 10.30 -1.16 -4.17
CA TRP A 73 9.88 -0.86 -2.80
C TRP A 73 11.04 -0.37 -1.95
N TYR A 74 10.89 0.80 -1.37
CA TYR A 74 11.84 1.39 -0.44
C TYR A 74 11.32 1.26 1.00
N PRO A 75 12.14 0.79 1.96
CA PRO A 75 11.72 0.73 3.36
C PRO A 75 11.64 2.14 3.95
N GLU A 76 10.59 2.39 4.72
CA GLU A 76 10.32 3.67 5.37
C GLU A 76 10.54 3.58 6.89
N TYR A 77 11.05 4.66 7.48
CA TYR A 77 11.26 4.79 8.93
C TYR A 77 10.12 5.54 9.64
N ALA A 78 9.20 6.12 8.87
CA ALA A 78 8.04 6.84 9.35
C ALA A 78 6.87 6.70 8.36
N LEU A 79 5.66 6.89 8.85
CA LEU A 79 4.54 7.19 7.98
C LEU A 79 4.47 8.71 7.77
N PRO A 80 3.62 9.16 6.85
CA PRO A 80 3.28 10.56 6.82
C PRO A 80 2.78 11.03 8.18
N GLU A 81 3.29 12.18 8.62
CA GLU A 81 2.86 12.89 9.83
C GLU A 81 3.19 12.21 11.18
N ARG A 82 3.63 10.94 11.19
CA ARG A 82 4.01 10.23 12.42
C ARG A 82 5.10 9.18 12.22
N GLY A 83 5.86 8.92 13.29
CA GLY A 83 6.76 7.76 13.34
C GLY A 83 6.02 6.41 13.32
N LEU A 84 6.76 5.35 13.01
CA LEU A 84 6.27 3.98 13.13
C LEU A 84 6.04 3.61 14.60
N LEU A 85 4.92 2.97 14.87
CA LEU A 85 4.65 2.35 16.16
C LEU A 85 5.38 1.00 16.28
N PRO A 86 5.51 0.45 17.49
CA PRO A 86 6.05 -0.89 17.67
C PRO A 86 5.33 -1.92 16.80
N ALA A 87 6.10 -2.82 16.19
CA ALA A 87 5.62 -3.84 15.25
C ALA A 87 4.98 -3.32 13.95
N GLU A 88 5.10 -2.01 13.65
CA GLU A 88 4.86 -1.49 12.31
C GLU A 88 6.13 -1.56 11.46
N GLN A 89 5.94 -1.92 10.20
CA GLN A 89 6.92 -1.81 9.15
C GLN A 89 6.25 -1.08 7.98
N ALA A 90 6.98 -0.20 7.30
CA ALA A 90 6.44 0.56 6.19
C ALA A 90 7.36 0.52 4.98
N TRP A 91 6.75 0.63 3.80
CA TRP A 91 7.43 0.76 2.52
C TRP A 91 6.73 1.78 1.65
N SER A 92 7.46 2.43 0.77
CA SER A 92 6.91 3.30 -0.27
C SER A 92 7.36 2.85 -1.66
N ASN A 93 6.55 3.17 -2.65
CA ASN A 93 6.86 2.95 -4.05
C ASN A 93 6.11 3.98 -4.91
N LEU A 94 6.60 4.21 -6.13
CA LEU A 94 5.89 4.97 -7.13
C LEU A 94 4.80 4.09 -7.76
N MET A 95 3.61 4.65 -7.85
CA MET A 95 2.50 4.06 -8.58
C MET A 95 2.46 4.63 -10.00
N ASP A 96 2.40 3.75 -10.99
CA ASP A 96 2.22 4.15 -12.39
C ASP A 96 0.89 4.91 -12.55
N PRO A 97 0.90 6.14 -13.09
CA PRO A 97 -0.32 6.95 -13.20
C PRO A 97 -1.41 6.30 -14.07
N ARG A 98 -1.05 5.47 -15.06
CA ARG A 98 -2.05 4.77 -15.89
C ARG A 98 -2.68 3.63 -15.11
N ALA A 99 -1.89 2.89 -14.34
CA ALA A 99 -2.40 1.86 -13.45
C ALA A 99 -3.28 2.46 -12.33
N ALA A 100 -2.90 3.61 -11.78
CA ALA A 100 -3.72 4.33 -10.80
C ALA A 100 -5.09 4.71 -11.40
N ALA A 101 -5.11 5.24 -12.62
CA ALA A 101 -6.35 5.54 -13.33
C ALA A 101 -7.20 4.28 -13.58
N GLN A 102 -6.58 3.17 -14.00
CA GLN A 102 -7.28 1.89 -14.17
C GLN A 102 -7.91 1.39 -12.87
N VAL A 103 -7.20 1.47 -11.75
CA VAL A 103 -7.74 1.09 -10.43
C VAL A 103 -8.94 1.96 -10.06
N LEU A 104 -8.93 3.26 -10.41
CA LEU A 104 -10.05 4.18 -10.18
C LEU A 104 -11.26 3.93 -11.12
N ASP A 105 -10.99 3.52 -12.36
CA ASP A 105 -12.01 3.28 -13.39
C ASP A 105 -12.70 1.91 -13.26
N GLU A 106 -12.14 0.97 -12.50
CA GLU A 106 -12.79 -0.30 -12.16
C GLU A 106 -14.05 -0.04 -11.30
N GLU A 107 -15.18 0.26 -11.96
CA GLU A 107 -16.51 0.34 -11.34
C GLU A 107 -16.83 -1.01 -10.66
N ARG A 108 -17.14 -0.97 -9.36
CA ARG A 108 -17.63 -2.11 -8.57
C ARG A 108 -19.11 -2.01 -8.30
#